data_AF-A0A1K2IAG1-F1
#
_entry.id   AF-A0A1K2IAG1-F1
#
_cell.length_a   1.000
_cell.length_b   1.000
_cell.length_c   1.000
_cell.angle_alpha   90.00
_cell.angle_beta   90.00
_cell.angle_gamma   90.00
#
_symmetry.space_group_name_H-M   'P 1'
#
loop_
_entity.id
_entity.type
_entity.pdbx_description
1 polymer ?
#
loop_
_entity_poly.entity_id
_entity_poly.type
_entity_poly.pdbx_seq_one_letter_code
_entity_poly.pdbx_strand_id
1 'polypeptide(L)'
;MLTLGFFLSLNINHSKSNQNEMKSKIIVITIFMSFVVQILQAQSRSLKTTKVVCVVENRTNNIVGLELFDQQESKALIKKYPKSKFYLGILKGTFTVKDNLVKPSKNTSIIIYTNKNELPGDMFIPGDMFLPGDMFIPGDMFSTGHNFFINNSKLQVIESSKSQLVFKAY
;
A
#
# COMPACT_ATOMS: atom_id res chain seq x y z
N MET A 1 -66.11 -42.78 31.41
CA MET A 1 -64.79 -43.19 30.87
C MET A 1 -64.68 -42.68 29.44
N LEU A 2 -63.52 -42.13 29.06
CA LEU A 2 -63.10 -41.61 27.74
C LEU A 2 -63.37 -40.12 27.41
N THR A 3 -62.58 -39.24 28.03
CA THR A 3 -62.14 -37.97 27.41
C THR A 3 -60.75 -37.60 27.93
N LEU A 4 -59.67 -38.16 27.36
CA LEU A 4 -58.31 -37.65 27.57
C LEU A 4 -57.37 -38.19 26.48
N GLY A 5 -57.35 -37.57 25.30
CA GLY A 5 -56.52 -38.05 24.19
C GLY A 5 -56.19 -37.05 23.10
N PHE A 6 -56.32 -35.74 23.33
CA PHE A 6 -56.12 -34.76 22.24
C PHE A 6 -55.29 -33.52 22.56
N PHE A 7 -54.72 -33.37 23.77
CA PHE A 7 -54.02 -32.13 24.13
C PHE A 7 -52.47 -32.17 24.11
N LEU A 8 -51.84 -33.29 23.73
CA LEU A 8 -50.37 -33.40 23.82
C LEU A 8 -49.59 -33.32 22.48
N SER A 9 -50.24 -33.12 21.32
CA SER A 9 -49.53 -33.20 20.02
C SER A 9 -49.22 -31.86 19.33
N LEU A 10 -49.63 -30.72 19.89
CA LEU A 10 -49.46 -29.41 19.22
C LEU A 10 -48.28 -28.55 19.72
N ASN A 11 -47.59 -28.94 20.81
CA ASN A 11 -46.59 -28.07 21.43
C ASN A 11 -45.11 -28.42 21.13
N ILE A 12 -44.83 -29.33 20.19
CA ILE A 12 -43.44 -29.72 19.85
C ILE A 12 -43.00 -29.22 18.46
N ASN A 13 -43.94 -28.88 17.57
CA ASN A 13 -43.60 -28.44 16.21
C ASN A 13 -43.25 -26.95 16.08
N HIS A 14 -43.67 -26.09 17.02
CA HIS A 14 -43.38 -24.66 16.95
C HIS A 14 -41.94 -24.28 17.39
N SER A 15 -41.25 -25.18 18.11
CA SER A 15 -39.87 -24.96 18.58
C SER A 15 -38.81 -25.31 17.52
N LYS A 16 -39.04 -26.34 16.70
CA LYS A 16 -38.10 -26.80 15.66
C LYS A 16 -37.99 -25.85 14.45
N SER A 17 -39.09 -25.18 14.09
CA SER A 17 -39.14 -24.21 12.98
C SER A 17 -38.19 -23.03 13.21
N ASN A 18 -38.31 -22.36 14.36
CA ASN A 18 -37.48 -21.21 14.72
C ASN A 18 -36.01 -21.57 14.90
N GLN A 19 -35.70 -22.78 15.36
CA GLN A 19 -34.33 -23.24 15.51
C GLN A 19 -33.63 -23.40 14.17
N ASN A 20 -34.34 -23.92 13.16
CA ASN A 20 -33.79 -24.08 11.81
C ASN A 20 -33.64 -22.72 11.10
N GLU A 21 -34.55 -21.79 11.35
CA GLU A 21 -34.46 -20.42 10.84
C GLU A 21 -33.28 -19.65 11.45
N MET A 22 -33.06 -19.77 12.77
CA MET A 22 -31.90 -19.20 13.44
C MET A 22 -30.58 -19.82 12.96
N LYS A 23 -30.53 -21.14 12.78
CA LYS A 23 -29.34 -21.83 12.25
C LYS A 23 -29.03 -21.39 10.82
N SER A 24 -30.05 -21.24 9.98
CA SER A 24 -29.90 -20.75 8.60
C SER A 24 -29.35 -19.32 8.57
N LYS A 25 -29.88 -18.42 9.41
CA LYS A 25 -29.38 -17.03 9.53
C LYS A 25 -27.93 -16.98 10.02
N ILE A 26 -27.54 -17.83 10.98
CA ILE A 26 -26.16 -17.92 11.48
C ILE A 26 -25.20 -18.41 10.38
N ILE A 27 -25.62 -19.41 9.59
CA ILE A 27 -24.82 -19.92 8.46
C ILE A 27 -24.61 -18.83 7.41
N VAL A 28 -25.65 -18.07 7.05
CA VAL A 28 -25.56 -16.96 6.08
C VAL A 28 -24.61 -15.86 6.57
N ILE A 29 -24.69 -15.47 7.85
CA ILE A 29 -23.78 -14.46 8.44
C ILE A 29 -22.32 -14.96 8.43
N THR A 30 -22.10 -16.25 8.71
CA THR A 30 -20.76 -16.86 8.73
C THR A 30 -20.13 -16.90 7.33
N ILE A 31 -20.93 -17.23 6.31
CA ILE A 31 -20.49 -17.22 4.91
C ILE A 31 -20.18 -15.79 4.46
N PHE A 32 -21.03 -14.82 4.83
CA PHE A 32 -20.82 -13.41 4.52
C PHE A 32 -19.55 -12.85 5.18
N MET A 33 -19.29 -13.19 6.44
CA MET A 33 -18.04 -12.83 7.13
C MET A 33 -16.81 -13.49 6.49
N SER A 34 -16.90 -14.75 6.06
CA SER A 34 -15.80 -15.41 5.32
C SER A 34 -15.49 -14.72 3.99
N PHE A 35 -16.48 -14.13 3.33
CA PHE A 35 -16.29 -13.38 2.09
C PHE A 35 -15.60 -12.03 2.32
N VAL A 36 -15.89 -11.35 3.44
CA VAL A 36 -15.23 -10.08 3.81
C VAL A 36 -13.74 -10.28 4.10
N VAL A 37 -13.35 -11.41 4.71
CA VAL A 37 -11.94 -11.71 5.03
C VAL A 37 -11.08 -11.89 3.77
N GLN A 38 -11.66 -12.34 2.65
CA GLN A 38 -10.90 -12.58 1.41
C GLN A 38 -10.49 -11.28 0.68
N ILE A 39 -11.11 -10.14 0.98
CA ILE A 39 -10.84 -8.87 0.29
C ILE A 39 -9.53 -8.21 0.79
N LEU A 40 -8.93 -8.70 1.88
CA LEU A 40 -7.66 -8.20 2.43
C LEU A 40 -6.41 -8.93 1.90
N GLN A 41 -6.55 -9.79 0.90
CA GLN A 41 -5.42 -10.41 0.23
C GLN A 41 -4.65 -9.31 -0.51
N ALA A 42 -3.51 -8.90 0.04
CA ALA A 42 -2.63 -7.89 -0.53
C ALA A 42 -2.38 -8.18 -2.01
N GLN A 43 -2.89 -7.33 -2.89
CA GLN A 43 -2.84 -7.56 -4.32
C GLN A 43 -1.39 -7.41 -4.80
N SER A 44 -0.80 -8.53 -5.24
CA SER A 44 0.51 -8.51 -5.89
C SER A 44 0.33 -8.01 -7.32
N ARG A 45 0.93 -6.87 -7.65
CA ARG A 45 0.88 -6.29 -8.98
C ARG A 45 2.16 -6.66 -9.73
N SER A 46 2.00 -7.21 -10.93
CA SER A 46 3.09 -7.53 -11.84
C SER A 46 2.89 -6.71 -13.11
N LEU A 47 3.44 -5.50 -13.14
CA LEU A 47 3.54 -4.71 -14.37
C LEU A 47 4.98 -4.79 -14.88
N LYS A 48 5.16 -4.72 -16.21
CA LYS A 48 6.51 -4.57 -16.81
C LYS A 48 7.24 -3.35 -16.24
N THR A 49 6.49 -2.28 -15.91
CA THR A 49 6.97 -1.04 -15.32
C THR A 49 5.83 -0.36 -14.53
N THR A 50 6.07 0.05 -13.30
CA THR A 50 5.12 0.80 -12.46
C THR A 50 5.72 2.14 -12.07
N LYS A 51 4.97 3.23 -12.19
CA LYS A 51 5.40 4.55 -11.70
C LYS A 51 5.25 4.60 -10.17
N VAL A 52 6.26 5.10 -9.50
CA VAL A 52 6.33 5.21 -8.05
C VAL A 52 6.88 6.58 -7.65
N VAL A 53 6.63 6.95 -6.40
CA VAL A 53 7.20 8.15 -5.77
C VAL A 53 8.09 7.71 -4.62
N CYS A 54 9.36 8.09 -4.68
CA CYS A 54 10.28 7.98 -3.55
C CYS A 54 10.10 9.22 -2.68
N VAL A 55 9.77 8.99 -1.40
CA VAL A 55 9.58 10.05 -0.41
C VAL A 55 10.86 10.19 0.39
N VAL A 56 11.44 11.38 0.37
CA VAL A 56 12.74 11.68 0.99
C VAL A 56 12.56 12.83 1.98
N GLU A 57 12.96 12.64 3.23
CA GLU A 57 12.83 13.70 4.23
C GLU A 57 13.77 14.89 3.92
N ASN A 58 13.26 16.12 3.97
CA ASN A 58 14.01 17.32 3.56
C ASN A 58 15.30 17.55 4.35
N ARG A 59 15.27 17.27 5.66
CA ARG A 59 16.36 17.61 6.58
C ARG A 59 17.49 16.61 6.56
N THR A 60 17.15 15.33 6.48
CA THR A 60 18.11 14.22 6.63
C THR A 60 18.49 13.61 5.30
N ASN A 61 17.72 13.87 4.23
CA ASN A 61 17.79 13.16 2.94
C ASN A 61 17.60 11.64 3.09
N ASN A 62 16.96 11.18 4.18
CA ASN A 62 16.61 9.79 4.35
C ASN A 62 15.40 9.44 3.49
N ILE A 63 15.45 8.27 2.83
CA ILE A 63 14.27 7.73 2.17
C ILE A 63 13.33 7.17 3.24
N VAL A 64 12.14 7.76 3.35
CA VAL A 64 11.14 7.41 4.36
C VAL A 64 10.04 6.51 3.81
N GLY A 65 9.87 6.48 2.48
CA GLY A 65 8.82 5.67 1.88
C GLY A 65 8.95 5.54 0.36
N LEU A 66 8.28 4.51 -0.15
CA LEU A 66 8.01 4.32 -1.57
C LEU A 66 6.51 4.16 -1.76
N GLU A 67 5.91 5.05 -2.53
CA GLU A 67 4.46 5.03 -2.78
C GLU A 67 4.13 4.81 -4.24
N LEU A 68 2.93 4.30 -4.50
CA LEU A 68 2.41 4.22 -5.86
C LEU A 68 2.16 5.63 -6.36
N PHE A 69 2.62 5.93 -7.57
CA PHE A 69 2.36 7.23 -8.16
C PHE A 69 0.93 7.30 -8.71
N ASP A 70 0.12 8.19 -8.15
CA ASP A 70 -1.18 8.63 -8.69
C ASP A 70 -1.19 10.15 -8.79
N GLN A 71 -1.52 10.66 -9.98
CA GLN A 71 -1.59 12.09 -10.26
C GLN A 71 -2.70 12.77 -9.44
N GLN A 72 -3.82 12.07 -9.19
CA GLN A 72 -4.96 12.62 -8.46
C GLN A 72 -4.68 12.73 -6.96
N GLU A 73 -3.79 11.90 -6.43
CA GLU A 73 -3.47 11.82 -5.00
C GLU A 73 -2.19 12.56 -4.59
N SER A 74 -1.55 13.27 -5.53
CA SER A 74 -0.35 14.09 -5.28
C SER A 74 -0.50 15.03 -4.08
N LYS A 75 -1.65 15.71 -3.95
CA LYS A 75 -1.98 16.57 -2.80
C LYS A 75 -2.09 15.79 -1.48
N ALA A 76 -2.57 14.56 -1.52
CA ALA A 76 -2.65 13.70 -0.33
C ALA A 76 -1.26 13.25 0.12
N LEU A 77 -0.34 12.97 -0.82
CA LEU A 77 1.07 12.66 -0.49
C LEU A 77 1.76 13.83 0.22
N ILE A 78 1.58 15.06 -0.27
CA ILE A 78 2.15 16.26 0.35
C ILE A 78 1.63 16.44 1.78
N LYS A 79 0.32 16.23 2.00
CA LYS A 79 -0.28 16.29 3.33
C LYS A 79 0.22 15.17 4.25
N LYS A 80 0.44 13.96 3.71
CA LYS A 80 0.96 12.80 4.44
C LYS A 80 2.43 12.99 4.84
N TYR A 81 3.22 13.68 4.01
CA TYR A 81 4.65 13.92 4.22
C TYR A 81 5.01 15.42 4.07
N PRO A 82 4.60 16.28 5.02
CA PRO A 82 4.71 17.74 4.89
C PRO A 82 6.14 18.30 4.92
N LYS A 83 7.15 17.47 5.25
CA LYS A 83 8.57 17.87 5.32
C LYS A 83 9.44 16.99 4.42
N SER A 84 8.89 16.58 3.28
CA SER A 84 9.56 15.67 2.35
C SER A 84 9.62 16.19 0.93
N LYS A 85 10.64 15.75 0.21
CA LYS A 85 10.82 15.86 -1.23
C LYS A 85 10.29 14.58 -1.86
N PHE A 86 9.76 14.72 -3.07
CA PHE A 86 9.18 13.61 -3.81
C PHE A 86 9.96 13.43 -5.10
N TYR A 87 10.48 12.23 -5.33
CA TYR A 87 11.22 11.90 -6.54
C TYR A 87 10.45 10.85 -7.32
N LEU A 88 10.18 11.15 -8.59
CA LEU A 88 9.53 10.19 -9.47
C LEU A 88 10.48 9.03 -9.78
N GLY A 89 9.90 7.85 -9.90
CA GLY A 89 10.64 6.65 -10.24
C GLY A 89 9.82 5.60 -10.97
N ILE A 90 10.51 4.55 -11.38
CA ILE A 90 9.93 3.37 -12.01
C ILE A 90 10.37 2.14 -11.23
N LEU A 91 9.40 1.30 -10.89
CA LEU A 91 9.60 -0.03 -10.35
C LEU A 91 9.40 -1.07 -11.45
N LYS A 92 10.32 -2.03 -11.57
CA LYS A 92 10.29 -3.15 -12.51
C LYS A 92 10.38 -4.47 -11.75
N GLY A 93 9.30 -5.26 -11.80
CA GLY A 93 9.19 -6.52 -11.10
C GLY A 93 7.90 -6.62 -10.31
N THR A 94 7.86 -7.55 -9.37
CA THR A 94 6.71 -7.80 -8.52
C THR A 94 6.77 -6.96 -7.24
N PHE A 95 5.60 -6.55 -6.77
CA PHE A 95 5.45 -5.79 -5.55
C PHE A 95 4.06 -5.98 -4.97
N THR A 96 3.93 -5.73 -3.67
CA THR A 96 2.64 -5.63 -2.98
C THR A 96 2.37 -4.19 -2.61
N VAL A 97 1.11 -3.77 -2.69
CA VAL A 97 0.69 -2.44 -2.25
C VAL A 97 -0.20 -2.58 -1.02
N LYS A 98 0.08 -1.78 0.01
CA LYS A 98 -0.77 -1.63 1.19
C LYS A 98 -0.82 -0.16 1.57
N ASP A 99 -2.00 0.44 1.66
CA ASP A 99 -2.18 1.85 2.02
C ASP A 99 -1.30 2.80 1.17
N ASN A 100 -1.27 2.56 -0.15
CA ASN A 100 -0.38 3.17 -1.16
C ASN A 100 1.12 2.93 -1.00
N LEU A 101 1.57 2.35 0.10
CA LEU A 101 2.96 1.95 0.29
C LEU A 101 3.28 0.75 -0.59
N VAL A 102 4.30 0.92 -1.40
CA VAL A 102 4.82 -0.10 -2.30
C VAL A 102 5.90 -0.88 -1.57
N LYS A 103 5.68 -2.18 -1.40
CA LYS A 103 6.67 -3.11 -0.87
C LYS A 103 7.23 -3.94 -2.04
N PRO A 104 8.45 -3.64 -2.52
CA PRO A 104 9.10 -4.42 -3.57
C PRO A 104 9.32 -5.88 -3.14
N SER A 105 9.04 -6.82 -4.03
CA SER A 105 9.45 -8.22 -3.83
C SER A 105 10.93 -8.41 -4.20
N LYS A 106 11.50 -9.56 -3.84
CA LYS A 106 12.87 -9.93 -4.19
C LYS A 106 13.11 -9.85 -5.70
N ASN A 107 14.30 -9.40 -6.09
CA ASN A 107 14.75 -9.22 -7.47
C ASN A 107 14.01 -8.12 -8.27
N THR A 108 13.22 -7.28 -7.60
CA THR A 108 12.61 -6.09 -8.18
C THR A 108 13.64 -4.95 -8.25
N SER A 109 13.64 -4.24 -9.38
CA SER A 109 14.51 -3.07 -9.60
C SER A 109 13.72 -1.79 -9.48
N ILE A 110 14.30 -0.78 -8.84
CA ILE A 110 13.67 0.53 -8.63
C ILE A 110 14.63 1.58 -9.16
N ILE A 111 14.16 2.44 -10.05
CA ILE A 111 14.93 3.52 -10.65
C ILE A 111 14.28 4.83 -10.21
N ILE A 112 15.00 5.65 -9.45
CA ILE A 112 14.53 6.96 -9.00
C ILE A 112 15.26 8.04 -9.79
N TYR A 113 14.51 8.99 -10.36
CA TYR A 113 15.06 10.11 -11.11
C TYR A 113 15.33 11.29 -10.17
N THR A 114 16.57 11.42 -9.71
CA THR A 114 16.98 12.43 -8.72
C THR A 114 16.98 13.86 -9.27
N ASN A 115 16.98 14.00 -10.60
CA ASN A 115 16.85 15.27 -11.29
C ASN A 115 15.39 15.70 -11.57
N LYS A 116 14.40 14.90 -11.14
CA LYS A 116 12.97 15.18 -11.32
C LYS A 116 12.26 15.14 -9.97
N ASN A 117 12.25 16.30 -9.29
CA ASN A 117 11.62 16.50 -7.99
C ASN A 117 10.18 17.06 -8.08
N GLU A 118 9.56 17.03 -9.26
CA GLU A 118 8.24 17.60 -9.52
C GLU A 118 7.15 16.52 -9.54
N LEU A 119 6.13 16.65 -8.69
CA LEU A 119 4.90 15.88 -8.81
C LEU A 119 3.98 16.60 -9.83
N PRO A 120 3.51 15.92 -10.90
CA PRO A 120 2.58 16.54 -11.83
C PRO A 120 1.24 16.79 -11.12
N GLY A 121 0.79 18.05 -11.12
CA GLY A 121 -0.38 18.50 -10.36
C GLY A 121 -0.12 19.77 -9.56
N ASP A 122 1.15 20.18 -9.45
CA ASP A 122 1.60 21.47 -8.89
C ASP A 122 1.20 22.63 -9.81
N MET A 123 -0.10 22.91 -9.90
CA MET A 123 -0.56 24.27 -10.15
C MET A 123 -0.17 25.07 -8.90
N PHE A 124 1.03 25.67 -8.96
CA PHE A 124 1.56 26.74 -8.11
C PHE A 124 0.72 27.01 -6.85
N ILE A 125 1.09 26.46 -5.70
CA ILE A 125 0.68 27.02 -4.42
C ILE A 125 1.62 28.20 -4.16
N PRO A 126 1.16 29.47 -4.24
CA PRO A 126 2.01 30.60 -3.93
C PRO A 126 2.23 30.64 -2.42
N GLY A 127 3.46 30.33 -1.98
CA GLY A 127 3.84 30.34 -0.57
C GLY A 127 4.74 29.17 -0.15
N ASP A 128 4.73 28.07 -0.91
CA ASP A 128 5.67 26.97 -0.69
C ASP A 128 7.00 27.34 -1.36
N MET A 129 7.99 27.64 -0.54
CA MET A 129 9.35 27.94 -0.94
C MET A 129 10.00 26.67 -1.50
N PHE A 130 9.70 26.35 -2.76
CA PHE A 130 10.45 25.38 -3.54
C PHE A 130 11.82 25.99 -3.81
N LEU A 131 12.79 25.70 -2.94
CA LEU A 131 14.18 26.06 -3.19
C LEU A 131 14.66 25.25 -4.42
N PRO A 132 14.86 25.89 -5.58
CA PRO A 132 15.52 25.25 -6.70
C PRO A 132 17.00 25.22 -6.32
N GLY A 133 17.46 24.11 -5.76
CA GLY A 133 18.84 24.03 -5.29
C GLY A 133 19.17 22.79 -4.46
N ASP A 134 18.20 22.23 -3.73
CA ASP A 134 18.46 21.02 -2.95
C ASP A 134 18.28 19.76 -3.81
N MET A 135 19.19 19.60 -4.77
CA MET A 135 19.40 18.35 -5.47
C MET A 135 19.61 17.25 -4.43
N PHE A 136 18.82 16.17 -4.47
CA PHE A 136 19.18 14.95 -3.75
C PHE A 136 20.48 14.47 -4.37
N ILE A 137 21.60 14.80 -3.70
CA ILE A 137 22.92 14.31 -4.04
C ILE A 137 23.09 13.00 -3.29
N PRO A 138 22.92 11.84 -3.95
CA PRO A 138 23.11 10.54 -3.29
C PRO A 138 24.53 10.26 -2.81
N GLY A 139 25.46 11.19 -3.03
CA GLY A 139 26.90 11.02 -2.93
C GLY A 139 27.38 10.41 -1.61
N ASP A 140 26.79 10.80 -0.48
CA ASP A 140 27.29 10.35 0.83
C ASP A 140 26.47 9.20 1.43
N MET A 141 25.18 9.09 1.11
CA MET A 141 24.28 8.09 1.72
C MET A 141 24.08 6.83 0.87
N PHE A 142 24.24 6.92 -0.45
CA PHE A 142 23.91 5.86 -1.40
C PHE A 142 25.09 5.57 -2.33
N SER A 143 26.22 5.23 -1.73
CA SER A 143 27.31 4.59 -2.47
C SER A 143 26.87 3.20 -2.94
N THR A 144 27.37 2.77 -4.10
CA THR A 144 27.07 1.44 -4.65
C THR A 144 27.42 0.35 -3.65
N GLY A 145 26.54 -0.65 -3.50
CA GLY A 145 26.69 -1.74 -2.54
C GLY A 145 26.08 -1.48 -1.16
N HIS A 146 25.73 -0.22 -0.83
CA HIS A 146 25.04 0.09 0.42
C HIS A 146 23.67 -0.57 0.49
N ASN A 147 23.35 -1.12 1.66
CA ASN A 147 22.06 -1.73 1.95
C ASN A 147 21.23 -0.82 2.85
N PHE A 148 19.94 -0.72 2.58
CA PHE A 148 18.99 0.03 3.39
C PHE A 148 17.61 -0.62 3.30
N PHE A 149 16.65 -0.12 4.06
CA PHE A 149 15.29 -0.65 4.08
C PHE A 149 14.29 0.43 3.65
N ILE A 150 13.36 0.07 2.76
CA ILE A 150 12.15 0.84 2.50
C ILE A 150 10.95 -0.10 2.62
N ASN A 151 9.90 0.33 3.34
CA ASN A 151 8.65 -0.42 3.47
C ASN A 151 8.89 -1.90 3.81
N ASN A 152 9.83 -2.16 4.75
CA ASN A 152 10.24 -3.49 5.18
C ASN A 152 10.85 -4.38 4.09
N SER A 153 11.38 -3.78 3.02
CA SER A 153 12.12 -4.47 1.96
C SER A 153 13.58 -4.07 2.01
N LYS A 154 14.48 -5.04 2.00
CA LYS A 154 15.91 -4.78 1.95
C LYS A 154 16.30 -4.42 0.52
N LEU A 155 16.95 -3.28 0.37
CA LEU A 155 17.38 -2.74 -0.91
C LEU A 155 18.89 -2.55 -0.91
N GLN A 156 19.51 -2.80 -2.05
CA GLN A 156 20.90 -2.45 -2.29
C GLN A 156 20.98 -1.42 -3.40
N VAL A 157 21.86 -0.43 -3.23
CA VAL A 157 22.23 0.49 -4.30
C VAL A 157 23.07 -0.25 -5.33
N ILE A 158 22.58 -0.33 -6.56
CA ILE A 158 23.29 -0.93 -7.69
C ILE A 158 24.02 0.16 -8.48
N GLU A 159 23.38 1.31 -8.66
CA GLU A 159 23.93 2.43 -9.41
C GLU A 159 23.54 3.75 -8.74
N SER A 160 24.48 4.68 -8.71
CA SER A 160 24.30 6.02 -8.17
C SER A 160 24.95 7.02 -9.12
N SER A 161 24.17 7.98 -9.59
CA SER A 161 24.61 9.04 -10.49
C SER A 161 23.91 10.36 -10.12
N LYS A 162 24.27 11.44 -10.79
CA LYS A 162 23.63 12.76 -10.56
C LYS A 162 22.14 12.77 -10.91
N SER A 163 21.70 11.98 -11.88
CA SER A 163 20.33 12.01 -12.42
C SER A 163 19.46 10.83 -12.00
N GLN A 164 20.08 9.72 -11.59
CA GLN A 164 19.35 8.51 -11.24
C GLN A 164 20.03 7.71 -10.13
N LEU A 165 19.19 7.04 -9.34
CA LEU A 165 19.56 6.02 -8.39
C LEU A 165 18.84 4.73 -8.73
N VAL A 166 19.59 3.63 -8.76
CA VAL A 166 19.06 2.31 -9.06
C VAL A 166 19.23 1.42 -7.85
N PHE A 167 18.13 0.85 -7.39
CA PHE A 167 18.09 -0.07 -6.28
C PHE A 167 17.60 -1.45 -6.72
N LYS A 168 18.08 -2.49 -6.03
CA LYS A 168 17.59 -3.86 -6.18
C LYS A 168 17.12 -4.42 -4.84
N ALA A 169 15.95 -5.04 -4.84
CA ALA A 169 15.37 -5.67 -3.66
C ALA A 169 15.84 -7.12 -3.47
N TYR A 170 16.06 -7.52 -2.22
CA TYR A 170 16.59 -8.84 -1.82
C TYR A 170 15.68 -9.60 -0.87
#